data_AF-A0A7S4AWX8-F1
#
_entry.id   AF-A0A7S4AWX8-F1
#
_cell.length_a   1.000
_cell.length_b   1.000
_cell.length_c   1.000
_cell.angle_alpha   90.00
_cell.angle_beta   90.00
_cell.angle_gamma   90.00
#
_symmetry.space_group_name_H-M   'P 1'
#
loop_
_entity.id
_entity.type
_entity.pdbx_description
1 polymer ?
#
loop_
_entity_poly.entity_id
_entity_poly.type
_entity_poly.pdbx_seq_one_letter_code
_entity_poly.pdbx_strand_id
1 'polypeptide(L)'
;MSRTMKPEELVRALAFLANPEELINPYLAITKPEIRDDSFGEGFCAIVVRVIVEMLSEESLDLYGIEKGEDEYVNTQTSLKNLEDQNSSTAIASSSSSSLSLSTKSKISSSVKLQKQQSVRGVHDSFSIQEKGVCFGTVEVRKYPITIGMNPSVSRGIPTTIEWDYLKNETETKHINAYERERPSEDRKHGDDLVLDSITRAKILENQGYTRVELLEARREMNEWKTRNRELSICNDPV
;
A
#
# COMPACT_ATOMS: atom_id res chain seq x y z
N MET A 1 -5.97 13.58 1.89
CA MET A 1 -7.32 14.13 1.65
C MET A 1 -8.30 12.96 1.62
N SER A 2 -9.06 12.74 2.69
CA SER A 2 -10.02 11.64 2.78
C SER A 2 -11.29 12.01 2.01
N ARG A 3 -11.62 11.28 0.95
CA ARG A 3 -12.90 11.45 0.25
C ARG A 3 -13.99 10.78 1.07
N THR A 4 -14.80 11.57 1.76
CA THR A 4 -16.00 11.08 2.44
C THR A 4 -17.04 10.74 1.39
N MET A 5 -17.43 9.46 1.32
CA MET A 5 -18.49 8.97 0.41
C MET A 5 -19.81 9.65 0.76
N LYS A 6 -20.61 10.04 -0.24
CA LYS A 6 -21.91 10.67 0.04
C LYS A 6 -22.87 9.62 0.63
N PRO A 7 -23.78 9.98 1.55
CA PRO A 7 -24.72 9.03 2.15
C PRO A 7 -25.53 8.25 1.11
N GLU A 8 -25.90 8.89 0.00
CA GLU A 8 -26.62 8.27 -1.11
C GLU A 8 -25.81 7.17 -1.82
N GLU A 9 -24.50 7.34 -1.93
CA GLU A 9 -23.60 6.33 -2.51
C GLU A 9 -23.45 5.14 -1.57
N LEU A 10 -23.43 5.38 -0.25
CA LEU A 10 -23.39 4.33 0.77
C LEU A 10 -24.66 3.47 0.73
N VAL A 11 -25.84 4.10 0.64
CA VAL A 11 -27.12 3.39 0.53
C VAL A 11 -27.16 2.55 -0.75
N ARG A 12 -26.66 3.06 -1.88
CA ARG A 12 -26.58 2.28 -3.12
C ARG A 12 -25.60 1.11 -3.01
N ALA A 13 -24.45 1.30 -2.37
CA ALA A 13 -23.48 0.22 -2.16
C ALA A 13 -24.03 -0.88 -1.23
N LEU A 14 -24.79 -0.50 -0.19
CA LEU A 14 -25.44 -1.45 0.72
C LEU A 14 -26.60 -2.19 0.05
N ALA A 15 -27.41 -1.49 -0.75
CA ALA A 15 -28.48 -2.12 -1.54
C ALA A 15 -27.90 -3.11 -2.57
N PHE A 16 -26.75 -2.78 -3.17
CA PHE A 16 -26.03 -3.68 -4.08
C PHE A 16 -25.57 -4.97 -3.39
N LEU A 17 -25.09 -4.87 -2.15
CA LEU A 17 -24.69 -6.05 -1.36
C LEU A 17 -25.88 -6.91 -0.94
N ALA A 18 -27.05 -6.31 -0.72
CA ALA A 18 -28.24 -7.01 -0.27
C ALA A 18 -28.91 -7.82 -1.41
N ASN A 19 -29.05 -7.25 -2.62
CA ASN A 19 -29.73 -7.89 -3.75
C ASN A 19 -29.05 -7.55 -5.10
N PRO A 20 -28.05 -8.33 -5.56
CA PRO A 20 -27.34 -8.03 -6.80
C PRO A 20 -28.20 -8.22 -8.06
N GLU A 21 -29.30 -8.97 -7.99
CA GLU A 21 -30.15 -9.29 -9.15
C GLU A 21 -31.13 -8.17 -9.53
N GLU A 22 -31.43 -7.24 -8.62
CA GLU A 22 -32.41 -6.17 -8.89
C GLU A 22 -31.89 -5.09 -9.86
N LEU A 23 -30.59 -5.07 -10.17
CA LEU A 23 -29.99 -4.12 -11.12
C LEU A 23 -29.98 -4.57 -12.57
N ILE A 24 -30.40 -5.81 -12.87
CA ILE A 24 -30.50 -6.29 -14.26
C ILE A 24 -31.79 -5.77 -14.94
N ASN A 25 -32.74 -5.23 -14.17
CA ASN A 25 -33.98 -4.67 -14.69
C ASN A 25 -34.03 -3.14 -14.54
N PRO A 26 -33.53 -2.36 -15.51
CA PRO A 26 -33.59 -0.90 -15.47
C PRO A 26 -35.01 -0.32 -15.60
N TYR A 27 -36.05 -1.17 -15.64
CA TYR A 27 -37.44 -0.79 -15.91
C TYR A 27 -38.42 -0.96 -14.74
N LEU A 28 -37.99 -1.41 -13.57
CA LEU A 28 -38.84 -1.31 -12.40
C LEU A 28 -38.81 0.15 -11.91
N ALA A 29 -39.92 0.85 -12.13
CA ALA A 29 -40.14 2.20 -11.66
C ALA A 29 -39.86 2.25 -10.16
N ILE A 30 -38.71 2.83 -9.80
CA ILE A 30 -38.34 3.13 -8.43
C ILE A 30 -39.42 4.10 -7.93
N THR A 31 -40.37 3.58 -7.18
CA THR A 31 -41.22 4.39 -6.31
C THR A 31 -40.25 5.09 -5.37
N LYS A 32 -39.98 6.36 -5.68
CA LYS A 32 -39.10 7.23 -4.91
C LYS A 32 -39.59 7.14 -3.46
N PRO A 33 -38.84 6.50 -2.53
CA PRO A 33 -39.27 6.48 -1.15
C PRO A 33 -39.29 7.95 -0.71
N GLU A 34 -40.46 8.42 -0.30
CA GLU A 34 -40.63 9.74 0.29
C GLU A 34 -39.99 9.68 1.68
N ILE A 35 -38.67 9.86 1.70
CA ILE A 35 -37.89 9.93 2.92
C ILE A 35 -38.25 11.27 3.57
N ARG A 36 -38.97 11.19 4.68
CA ARG A 36 -39.22 12.36 5.54
C ARG A 36 -37.90 12.77 6.17
N ASP A 37 -37.46 14.00 5.90
CA ASP A 37 -36.15 14.56 6.26
C ASP A 37 -35.90 14.79 7.76
N ASP A 38 -36.80 14.36 8.65
CA ASP A 38 -36.68 14.64 10.07
C ASP A 38 -36.33 13.36 10.82
N SER A 39 -35.07 13.26 11.27
CA SER A 39 -34.52 12.25 12.18
C SER A 39 -33.97 10.94 11.57
N PHE A 40 -32.99 11.01 10.67
CA PHE A 40 -31.93 9.99 10.65
C PHE A 40 -31.01 10.21 11.86
N GLY A 41 -31.54 9.93 13.05
CA GLY A 41 -30.76 9.95 14.29
C GLY A 41 -29.63 8.92 14.21
N GLU A 42 -28.55 9.18 14.96
CA GLU A 42 -27.34 8.36 15.10
C GLU A 42 -27.62 6.84 15.24
N GLY A 43 -28.82 6.46 15.69
CA GLY A 43 -29.29 5.07 15.79
C GLY A 43 -29.37 4.29 14.46
N PHE A 44 -29.65 4.91 13.30
CA PHE A 44 -29.77 4.14 12.06
C PHE A 44 -28.40 3.67 11.55
N CYS A 45 -27.36 4.51 11.66
CA CYS A 45 -25.99 4.09 11.37
C CYS A 45 -25.55 2.97 12.32
N ALA A 46 -25.88 3.06 13.62
CA ALA A 46 -25.56 2.01 14.58
C ALA A 46 -26.23 0.68 14.26
N ILE A 47 -27.50 0.68 13.83
CA ILE A 47 -28.23 -0.55 13.47
C ILE A 47 -27.64 -1.18 12.20
N VAL A 48 -27.37 -0.39 11.16
CA VAL A 48 -26.80 -0.91 9.91
C VAL A 48 -25.39 -1.46 10.12
N VAL A 49 -24.54 -0.74 10.86
CA VAL A 49 -23.21 -1.24 11.23
C VAL A 49 -23.33 -2.52 12.05
N ARG A 50 -24.24 -2.58 13.02
CA ARG A 50 -24.45 -3.79 13.83
C ARG A 50 -24.93 -4.98 13.01
N VAL A 51 -25.87 -4.80 12.08
CA VAL A 51 -26.35 -5.87 11.19
C VAL A 51 -25.23 -6.35 10.26
N ILE A 52 -24.43 -5.43 9.70
CA ILE A 52 -23.28 -5.80 8.87
C ILE A 52 -22.22 -6.54 9.70
N VAL A 53 -21.97 -6.11 10.93
CA VAL A 53 -21.04 -6.76 11.87
C VAL A 53 -21.56 -8.12 12.33
N GLU A 54 -22.88 -8.29 12.53
CA GLU A 54 -23.49 -9.59 12.88
C GLU A 54 -23.55 -10.55 11.68
N MET A 55 -23.64 -10.03 10.45
CA MET A 55 -23.63 -10.84 9.22
C MET A 55 -22.22 -11.26 8.79
N LEU A 56 -21.21 -10.44 9.04
CA LEU A 56 -19.83 -10.85 8.88
C LEU A 56 -19.48 -11.76 10.06
N SER A 57 -19.35 -13.06 9.83
CA SER A 57 -18.86 -13.96 10.89
C SER A 57 -17.60 -13.36 11.51
N GLU A 58 -17.43 -13.46 12.83
CA GLU A 58 -16.31 -12.81 13.53
C GLU A 58 -14.94 -13.19 12.90
N GLU A 59 -14.86 -14.40 12.36
CA GLU A 59 -13.71 -14.90 11.60
C GLU A 59 -13.35 -14.05 10.36
N SER A 60 -14.29 -13.26 9.83
CA SER A 60 -14.12 -12.43 8.62
C SER A 60 -13.43 -11.13 8.97
N LEU A 61 -13.83 -10.50 10.07
CA LEU A 61 -13.23 -9.26 10.56
C LEU A 61 -11.79 -9.51 11.00
N ASP A 62 -11.57 -10.65 11.67
CA ASP A 62 -10.24 -11.12 12.00
C ASP A 62 -9.41 -11.26 10.73
N LEU A 63 -9.86 -11.94 9.69
CA LEU A 63 -9.09 -12.12 8.44
C LEU A 63 -8.67 -10.82 7.75
N TYR A 64 -9.41 -9.72 7.93
CA TYR A 64 -9.06 -8.42 7.35
C TYR A 64 -8.28 -7.50 8.30
N GLY A 65 -8.01 -7.94 9.54
CA GLY A 65 -7.29 -7.12 10.51
C GLY A 65 -8.04 -5.83 10.84
N ILE A 66 -9.36 -5.86 10.68
CA ILE A 66 -10.25 -4.84 11.22
C ILE A 66 -10.35 -5.20 12.69
N GLU A 67 -9.40 -4.70 13.48
CA GLU A 67 -9.52 -4.70 14.93
C GLU A 67 -10.92 -4.14 15.21
N LYS A 68 -11.78 -4.90 15.90
CA LYS A 68 -12.98 -4.31 16.50
C LYS A 68 -12.44 -3.10 17.22
N GLY A 69 -12.85 -1.91 16.80
CA GLY A 69 -12.68 -0.73 17.63
C GLY A 69 -13.43 -1.08 18.89
N GLU A 70 -12.74 -1.66 19.87
CA GLU A 70 -13.07 -1.39 21.24
C GLU A 70 -12.96 0.13 21.27
N ASP A 71 -14.12 0.78 21.17
CA ASP A 71 -14.24 2.18 21.49
C ASP A 71 -13.59 2.29 22.87
N GLU A 72 -12.33 2.69 22.86
CA GLU A 72 -11.67 3.31 23.99
C GLU A 72 -12.45 4.62 24.16
N TYR A 73 -13.67 4.50 24.65
CA TYR A 73 -14.39 5.52 25.36
C TYR A 73 -13.61 5.66 26.67
N VAL A 74 -12.39 6.22 26.54
CA VAL A 74 -11.61 6.74 27.63
C VAL A 74 -12.55 7.72 28.32
N ASN A 75 -13.03 7.29 29.48
CA ASN A 75 -13.86 8.07 30.37
C ASN A 75 -13.12 9.39 30.69
N THR A 76 -13.46 10.46 29.98
CA THR A 76 -12.87 11.79 30.14
C THR A 76 -13.39 12.52 31.37
N GLN A 77 -13.96 11.82 32.36
CA GLN A 77 -14.39 12.42 33.63
C GLN A 77 -13.34 12.43 34.74
N THR A 78 -12.10 11.94 34.53
CA THR A 78 -11.08 11.90 35.60
C THR A 78 -9.90 12.87 35.44
N SER A 79 -10.01 13.88 34.56
CA SER A 79 -9.00 14.96 34.44
C SER A 79 -9.61 16.35 34.66
N LEU A 80 -10.19 16.59 35.84
CA LEU A 80 -10.45 17.93 36.38
C LEU A 80 -10.24 18.01 37.91
N LYS A 81 -9.35 17.18 38.45
CA LYS A 81 -8.81 17.37 39.80
C LYS A 81 -7.32 17.06 39.74
N ASN A 82 -6.51 18.02 40.21
CA ASN A 82 -5.03 18.03 40.26
C ASN A 82 -4.40 18.94 39.22
N LEU A 83 -4.72 20.23 39.35
CA LEU A 83 -3.87 21.31 38.90
C LEU A 83 -3.50 22.13 40.14
N GLU A 84 -2.68 21.55 41.00
CA GLU A 84 -1.94 22.27 42.02
C GLU A 84 -0.67 21.46 42.33
N ASP A 85 0.44 22.18 42.24
CA ASP A 85 1.69 21.94 42.95
C ASP A 85 2.80 21.04 42.34
N GLN A 86 3.77 21.78 41.77
CA GLN A 86 5.22 21.72 42.06
C GLN A 86 6.14 21.26 40.92
N ASN A 87 6.73 22.28 40.30
CA ASN A 87 8.17 22.39 40.01
C ASN A 87 9.05 21.23 40.49
N SER A 88 9.70 20.53 39.55
CA SER A 88 11.12 20.17 39.69
C SER A 88 11.74 19.83 38.34
N SER A 89 12.88 20.45 38.10
CA SER A 89 13.68 20.43 36.89
C SER A 89 14.42 19.10 36.72
N THR A 90 14.42 18.56 35.51
CA THR A 90 15.51 17.69 35.03
C THR A 90 15.66 17.86 33.51
N ALA A 91 16.80 18.40 33.12
CA ALA A 91 17.27 18.51 31.75
C ALA A 91 18.02 17.23 31.37
N ILE A 92 17.67 16.54 30.28
CA ILE A 92 18.56 15.54 29.68
C ILE A 92 18.42 15.48 28.14
N ALA A 93 19.52 15.86 27.50
CA ALA A 93 20.11 15.46 26.23
C ALA A 93 19.24 15.25 24.98
N SER A 94 19.46 16.16 24.02
CA SER A 94 19.13 16.06 22.60
C SER A 94 20.10 15.11 21.90
N SER A 95 19.60 13.98 21.39
CA SER A 95 20.37 13.06 20.55
C SER A 95 20.27 13.49 19.09
N SER A 96 21.39 13.99 18.58
CA SER A 96 21.65 14.41 17.21
C SER A 96 21.45 13.27 16.19
N SER A 97 20.51 13.46 15.27
CA SER A 97 20.33 12.65 14.08
C SER A 97 21.34 13.04 12.99
N SER A 98 22.27 12.13 12.70
CA SER A 98 23.27 12.27 11.64
C SER A 98 22.62 12.03 10.28
N SER A 99 22.32 13.11 9.55
CA SER A 99 21.87 13.09 8.16
C SER A 99 23.06 12.95 7.21
N LEU A 100 23.17 11.81 6.54
CA LEU A 100 24.16 11.59 5.48
C LEU A 100 23.60 12.09 4.14
N SER A 101 23.84 13.37 3.85
CA SER A 101 23.57 13.97 2.54
C SER A 101 24.70 13.64 1.56
N LEU A 102 24.56 12.58 0.76
CA LEU A 102 25.42 12.37 -0.41
C LEU A 102 25.02 13.35 -1.53
N SER A 103 25.81 14.40 -1.68
CA SER A 103 25.69 15.36 -2.78
C SER A 103 26.68 15.02 -3.90
N THR A 104 26.29 14.15 -4.83
CA THR A 104 27.06 13.92 -6.06
C THR A 104 26.74 15.03 -7.07
N LYS A 105 27.45 16.15 -6.95
CA LYS A 105 27.48 17.22 -7.96
C LYS A 105 28.42 16.83 -9.11
N SER A 106 27.94 16.02 -10.06
CA SER A 106 28.63 15.86 -11.35
C SER A 106 28.18 16.98 -12.31
N LYS A 107 28.86 18.13 -12.24
CA LYS A 107 28.80 19.18 -13.26
C LYS A 107 29.52 18.68 -14.52
N ILE A 108 28.78 18.09 -15.46
CA ILE A 108 29.25 17.94 -16.84
C ILE A 108 28.70 19.14 -17.62
N SER A 109 29.49 20.22 -17.63
CA SER A 109 29.25 21.37 -18.49
C SER A 109 30.16 21.21 -19.72
N SER A 110 29.63 20.66 -20.80
CA SER A 110 30.27 20.69 -22.12
C SER A 110 29.60 21.76 -22.97
N SER A 111 29.98 23.00 -22.73
CA SER A 111 29.66 24.15 -23.59
C SER A 111 30.64 24.13 -24.77
N VAL A 112 30.28 23.45 -25.85
CA VAL A 112 31.04 23.48 -27.10
C VAL A 112 30.56 24.65 -27.93
N LYS A 113 31.36 25.71 -27.95
CA LYS A 113 31.17 26.86 -28.83
C LYS A 113 31.38 26.43 -30.28
N LEU A 114 30.32 26.51 -31.07
CA LEU A 114 30.33 26.30 -32.50
C LEU A 114 31.03 27.49 -33.17
N GLN A 115 32.34 27.36 -33.44
CA GLN A 115 33.11 28.35 -34.18
C GLN A 115 33.11 27.97 -35.66
N LYS A 116 32.32 28.72 -36.43
CA LYS A 116 32.18 28.64 -37.88
C LYS A 116 33.51 29.03 -38.53
N GLN A 117 34.27 28.05 -39.02
CA GLN A 117 35.37 28.29 -39.95
C GLN A 117 35.19 27.45 -41.22
N GLN A 118 35.04 28.15 -42.33
CA GLN A 118 35.15 27.64 -43.69
C GLN A 118 36.63 27.39 -43.97
N SER A 119 37.04 26.17 -44.34
CA SER A 119 38.25 26.00 -45.16
C SER A 119 38.51 24.58 -45.68
N VAL A 120 38.74 24.54 -46.99
CA VAL A 120 39.54 23.62 -47.84
C VAL A 120 39.20 22.13 -47.94
N ARG A 121 38.98 21.72 -49.20
CA ARG A 121 38.85 20.34 -49.70
C ARG A 121 40.16 19.57 -49.48
N GLY A 122 40.20 18.72 -48.46
CA GLY A 122 41.17 17.62 -48.33
C GLY A 122 40.43 16.29 -48.38
N VAL A 123 40.81 15.43 -49.32
CA VAL A 123 40.36 14.03 -49.39
C VAL A 123 41.04 13.27 -48.25
N HIS A 124 40.53 13.46 -47.03
CA HIS A 124 40.89 12.63 -45.90
C HIS A 124 39.89 11.49 -45.83
N ASP A 125 40.43 10.28 -46.00
CA ASP A 125 39.76 9.02 -45.73
C ASP A 125 39.11 9.11 -44.35
N SER A 126 37.79 9.27 -44.36
CA SER A 126 36.99 9.58 -43.19
C SER A 126 36.85 8.32 -42.36
N PHE A 127 37.85 8.03 -41.53
CA PHE A 127 37.69 7.12 -40.41
C PHE A 127 36.60 7.70 -39.52
N SER A 128 35.37 7.24 -39.75
CA SER A 128 34.22 7.53 -38.90
C SER A 128 34.61 7.13 -37.49
N ILE A 129 34.87 8.12 -36.63
CA ILE A 129 35.01 7.89 -35.20
C ILE A 129 33.63 7.41 -34.77
N GLN A 130 33.45 6.08 -34.74
CA GLN A 130 32.26 5.49 -34.19
C GLN A 130 32.26 5.85 -32.71
N GLU A 131 31.42 6.81 -32.35
CA GLU A 131 31.16 7.16 -30.98
C GLU A 131 30.73 5.89 -30.27
N LYS A 132 31.58 5.39 -29.36
CA LYS A 132 31.27 4.20 -28.57
C LYS A 132 30.19 4.58 -27.56
N GLY A 133 28.94 4.42 -27.96
CA GLY A 133 27.79 4.55 -27.08
C GLY A 133 27.50 3.24 -26.35
N VAL A 134 27.15 3.34 -25.06
CA VAL A 134 26.57 2.21 -24.33
C VAL A 134 25.08 2.18 -24.63
N CYS A 135 24.60 1.09 -25.20
CA CYS A 135 23.17 0.85 -25.40
C CYS A 135 22.73 -0.40 -24.63
N PHE A 136 21.51 -0.37 -24.12
CA PHE A 136 20.86 -1.54 -23.54
C PHE A 136 20.03 -2.21 -24.64
N GLY A 137 20.14 -3.53 -24.77
CA GLY A 137 19.44 -4.29 -25.80
C GLY A 137 18.04 -4.70 -25.36
N THR A 138 17.98 -5.77 -24.56
CA THR A 138 16.73 -6.39 -24.13
C THR A 138 16.64 -6.47 -22.61
N VAL A 139 15.40 -6.49 -22.12
CA VAL A 139 15.04 -6.72 -20.72
C VAL A 139 14.18 -7.97 -20.62
N GLU A 140 14.37 -8.71 -19.55
CA GLU A 140 13.57 -9.89 -19.20
C GLU A 140 12.68 -9.53 -18.01
N VAL A 141 11.36 -9.65 -18.18
CA VAL A 141 10.37 -9.40 -17.12
C VAL A 141 9.93 -10.75 -16.56
N ARG A 142 10.37 -11.05 -15.34
CA ARG A 142 10.04 -12.29 -14.63
C ARG A 142 8.84 -12.08 -13.72
N LYS A 143 7.92 -13.05 -13.71
CA LYS A 143 6.75 -13.09 -12.82
C LYS A 143 6.97 -14.14 -11.76
N TYR A 144 6.75 -13.77 -10.51
CA TYR A 144 6.93 -14.64 -9.35
C TYR A 144 5.57 -14.89 -8.68
N PRO A 145 5.26 -16.15 -8.31
CA PRO A 145 4.09 -16.44 -7.51
C PRO A 145 4.13 -15.70 -6.18
N ILE A 146 2.96 -15.22 -5.74
CA ILE A 146 2.77 -14.65 -4.41
C ILE A 146 2.23 -15.76 -3.50
N THR A 147 2.91 -16.01 -2.39
CA THR A 147 2.57 -17.07 -1.44
C THR A 147 2.53 -16.55 0.00
N ILE A 148 2.00 -17.37 0.90
CA ILE A 148 2.06 -17.11 2.34
C ILE A 148 3.53 -17.20 2.78
N GLY A 149 4.02 -16.21 3.52
CA GLY A 149 5.41 -16.19 3.98
C GLY A 149 5.57 -15.63 5.38
N MET A 150 6.83 -15.53 5.84
CA MET A 150 7.16 -14.93 7.14
C MET A 150 7.84 -13.58 6.97
N ASN A 151 7.06 -12.54 6.64
CA ASN A 151 7.57 -11.16 6.59
C ASN A 151 7.35 -10.43 7.92
N PRO A 152 8.41 -10.18 8.72
CA PRO A 152 8.28 -9.57 10.03
C PRO A 152 7.86 -8.09 9.98
N SER A 153 8.09 -7.42 8.85
CA SER A 153 7.76 -6.00 8.65
C SER A 153 6.28 -5.75 8.42
N VAL A 154 5.47 -6.81 8.25
CA VAL A 154 4.03 -6.68 8.11
C VAL A 154 3.47 -6.25 9.46
N SER A 155 2.86 -5.08 9.57
CA SER A 155 2.27 -4.62 10.82
C SER A 155 1.01 -5.43 11.17
N ARG A 156 0.06 -5.52 10.22
CA ARG A 156 -1.25 -6.19 10.35
C ARG A 156 -1.53 -7.08 9.14
N GLY A 157 -2.41 -8.07 9.30
CA GLY A 157 -2.87 -8.91 8.21
C GLY A 157 -2.02 -10.15 7.95
N ILE A 158 -2.36 -10.85 6.86
CA ILE A 158 -1.63 -12.06 6.44
C ILE A 158 -0.31 -11.64 5.79
N PRO A 159 0.83 -12.21 6.22
CA PRO A 159 2.11 -11.95 5.59
C PRO A 159 2.21 -12.65 4.23
N THR A 160 2.54 -11.88 3.19
CA THR A 160 2.80 -12.40 1.84
C THR A 160 4.30 -12.34 1.53
N THR A 161 4.78 -13.31 0.77
CA THR A 161 6.11 -13.33 0.16
C THR A 161 5.99 -13.64 -1.33
N ILE A 162 7.11 -13.54 -2.03
CA ILE A 162 7.29 -14.10 -3.36
C ILE A 162 8.10 -15.39 -3.26
N GLU A 163 7.84 -16.35 -4.14
CA GLU A 163 8.69 -17.53 -4.27
C GLU A 163 10.00 -17.22 -4.99
N TRP A 164 10.98 -18.12 -4.85
CA TRP A 164 12.28 -17.99 -5.54
C TRP A 164 12.21 -18.41 -7.01
N ASP A 165 11.30 -19.32 -7.34
CA ASP A 165 11.12 -19.81 -8.70
C ASP A 165 10.12 -18.93 -9.44
N TYR A 166 10.56 -18.38 -10.57
CA TYR A 166 9.70 -17.58 -11.43
C TYR A 166 8.93 -18.46 -12.42
N LEU A 167 7.79 -17.97 -12.88
CA LEU A 167 6.96 -18.62 -13.88
C LEU A 167 7.63 -18.50 -15.26
N LYS A 168 8.44 -19.50 -15.62
CA LYS A 168 9.17 -19.55 -16.90
C LYS A 168 8.26 -19.34 -18.11
N ASN A 169 7.05 -19.90 -18.06
CA ASN A 169 6.07 -19.82 -19.14
C ASN A 169 5.48 -18.41 -19.31
N GLU A 170 5.59 -17.55 -18.30
CA GLU A 170 5.08 -16.18 -18.33
C GLU A 170 6.18 -15.11 -18.41
N THR A 171 7.42 -15.55 -18.62
CA THR A 171 8.57 -14.65 -18.71
C THR A 171 8.61 -13.97 -20.07
N GLU A 172 8.63 -12.64 -20.08
CA GLU A 172 8.58 -11.84 -21.30
C GLU A 172 9.95 -11.21 -21.56
N THR A 173 10.50 -11.41 -22.77
CA THR A 173 11.71 -10.69 -23.22
C THR A 173 11.30 -9.58 -24.18
N LYS A 174 11.62 -8.33 -23.85
CA LYS A 174 11.28 -7.16 -24.65
C LYS A 174 12.51 -6.29 -24.91
N HIS A 175 12.54 -5.61 -26.04
CA HIS A 175 13.54 -4.56 -26.27
C HIS A 175 13.31 -3.40 -25.30
N ILE A 176 14.36 -2.80 -24.74
CA ILE A 176 14.23 -1.75 -23.71
C ILE A 176 13.32 -0.59 -24.16
N ASN A 177 13.49 -0.12 -25.40
CA ASN A 177 12.65 0.96 -25.96
C ASN A 177 11.17 0.56 -26.13
N ALA A 178 10.86 -0.72 -26.27
CA ALA A 178 9.46 -1.18 -26.30
C ALA A 178 8.89 -1.18 -24.87
N TYR A 179 9.65 -1.69 -23.91
CA TYR A 179 9.27 -1.68 -22.49
C TYR A 179 8.99 -0.27 -21.96
N GLU A 180 9.86 0.70 -22.23
CA GLU A 180 9.67 2.09 -21.78
C GLU A 180 8.50 2.81 -22.45
N ARG A 181 8.11 2.40 -23.68
CA ARG A 181 6.93 2.96 -24.37
C ARG A 181 5.62 2.37 -23.89
N GLU A 182 5.61 1.08 -23.54
CA GLU A 182 4.42 0.39 -23.02
C GLU A 182 4.17 0.70 -21.55
N ARG A 183 5.20 1.13 -20.81
CA ARG A 183 5.06 1.53 -19.42
C ARG A 183 4.09 2.72 -19.34
N PRO A 184 3.01 2.63 -18.55
CA PRO A 184 2.08 3.74 -18.37
C PRO A 184 2.86 4.98 -17.92
N SER A 185 2.86 6.01 -18.76
CA SER A 185 3.58 7.25 -18.51
C SER A 185 2.94 8.07 -17.39
N GLU A 186 1.69 7.77 -17.05
CA GLU A 186 0.85 8.72 -16.32
C GLU A 186 1.13 8.80 -14.81
N ASP A 187 1.56 7.75 -14.12
CA ASP A 187 1.97 7.92 -12.72
C ASP A 187 3.03 6.90 -12.32
N ARG A 188 4.27 7.35 -12.10
CA ARG A 188 5.22 6.57 -11.31
C ARG A 188 4.62 6.44 -9.92
N LYS A 189 4.19 5.22 -9.57
CA LYS A 189 3.71 4.87 -8.23
C LYS A 189 4.58 5.52 -7.16
N HIS A 190 3.94 6.29 -6.29
CA HIS A 190 4.60 6.85 -5.12
C HIS A 190 4.73 5.78 -4.02
N GLY A 191 5.53 6.05 -2.99
CA GLY A 191 5.86 5.06 -1.96
C GLY A 191 4.62 4.38 -1.36
N ASP A 192 3.56 5.16 -1.13
CA ASP A 192 2.30 4.65 -0.58
C ASP A 192 1.57 3.70 -1.55
N ASP A 193 1.69 3.90 -2.86
CA ASP A 193 1.11 3.02 -3.90
C ASP A 193 1.86 1.68 -4.04
N LEU A 194 3.05 1.59 -3.44
CA LEU A 194 3.85 0.36 -3.38
C LEU A 194 3.52 -0.50 -2.16
N VAL A 195 2.79 0.05 -1.18
CA VAL A 195 2.36 -0.68 0.01
C VAL A 195 1.07 -1.43 -0.29
N LEU A 196 1.11 -2.76 -0.20
CA LEU A 196 -0.09 -3.58 -0.31
C LEU A 196 -0.89 -3.56 0.99
N ASP A 197 -2.15 -3.16 0.88
CA ASP A 197 -3.10 -3.26 1.98
C ASP A 197 -3.37 -4.73 2.38
N SER A 198 -3.68 -4.93 3.66
CA SER A 198 -4.01 -6.22 4.26
C SER A 198 -5.14 -6.95 3.53
N ILE A 199 -6.19 -6.24 3.12
CA ILE A 199 -7.33 -6.80 2.39
C ILE A 199 -6.89 -7.24 1.00
N THR A 200 -6.12 -6.40 0.32
CA THR A 200 -5.58 -6.71 -1.02
C THR A 200 -4.69 -7.96 -0.97
N ARG A 201 -3.83 -8.09 0.05
CA ARG A 201 -3.02 -9.31 0.26
C ARG A 201 -3.87 -10.56 0.43
N ALA A 202 -4.89 -10.51 1.28
CA ALA A 202 -5.79 -11.63 1.51
C ALA A 202 -6.47 -12.08 0.21
N LYS A 203 -7.04 -11.13 -0.54
CA LYS A 203 -7.70 -11.40 -1.83
C LYS A 203 -6.75 -11.99 -2.87
N ILE A 204 -5.50 -11.51 -2.94
CA ILE A 204 -4.50 -12.09 -3.84
C ILE A 204 -4.28 -13.56 -3.51
N LEU A 205 -4.16 -13.92 -2.23
CA LEU A 205 -3.96 -15.30 -1.81
C LEU A 205 -5.22 -16.16 -2.02
N GLU A 206 -6.41 -15.65 -1.72
CA GLU A 206 -7.67 -16.36 -2.02
C GLU A 206 -7.79 -16.68 -3.51
N ASN A 207 -7.43 -15.74 -4.39
CA ASN A 207 -7.41 -15.95 -5.83
C ASN A 207 -6.37 -16.97 -6.30
N GLN A 208 -5.31 -17.22 -5.52
CA GLN A 208 -4.34 -18.29 -5.75
C GLN A 208 -4.82 -19.65 -5.25
N GLY A 209 -5.99 -19.72 -4.61
CA GLY A 209 -6.61 -20.95 -4.13
C GLY A 209 -6.34 -21.26 -2.66
N TYR A 210 -5.73 -20.35 -1.91
CA TYR A 210 -5.58 -20.53 -0.46
C TYR A 210 -6.94 -20.48 0.22
N THR A 211 -7.18 -21.45 1.10
CA THR A 211 -8.39 -21.50 1.89
C THR A 211 -8.34 -20.48 3.02
N ARG A 212 -9.50 -19.99 3.43
CA ARG A 212 -9.60 -19.03 4.53
C ARG A 212 -9.01 -19.54 5.85
N VAL A 213 -9.07 -20.85 6.09
CA VAL A 213 -8.48 -21.49 7.27
C VAL A 213 -6.95 -21.33 7.27
N GLU A 214 -6.29 -21.65 6.15
CA GLU A 214 -4.84 -21.50 5.99
C GLU A 214 -4.39 -20.05 6.18
N LEU A 215 -5.17 -19.09 5.68
CA LEU A 215 -4.88 -17.67 5.85
C LEU A 215 -4.95 -17.22 7.33
N LEU A 216 -5.93 -17.73 8.09
CA LEU A 216 -6.06 -17.44 9.51
C LEU A 216 -4.93 -18.08 10.33
N GLU A 217 -4.54 -19.31 9.98
CA GLU A 217 -3.42 -20.01 10.61
C GLU A 217 -2.10 -19.27 10.39
N ALA A 218 -1.80 -18.90 9.14
CA ALA A 218 -0.59 -18.14 8.80
C ALA A 218 -0.48 -16.81 9.55
N ARG A 219 -1.61 -16.12 9.71
CA ARG A 219 -1.69 -14.91 10.53
C ARG A 219 -1.40 -15.20 12.00
N ARG A 220 -1.99 -16.26 12.56
CA ARG A 220 -1.77 -16.67 13.96
C ARG A 220 -0.29 -16.95 14.21
N GLU A 221 0.33 -17.75 13.35
CA GLU A 221 1.76 -18.09 13.43
C GLU A 221 2.66 -16.84 13.38
N MET A 222 2.35 -15.90 12.50
CA MET A 222 3.08 -14.62 12.41
C MET A 222 2.96 -13.80 13.70
N ASN A 223 1.76 -13.73 14.30
CA ASN A 223 1.55 -13.01 15.54
C ASN A 223 2.31 -13.67 16.70
N GLU A 224 2.27 -14.99 16.81
CA GLU A 224 3.05 -15.74 17.81
C GLU A 224 4.55 -15.50 17.64
N TRP A 225 5.03 -15.53 16.40
CA TRP A 225 6.44 -15.27 16.09
C TRP A 225 6.86 -13.86 16.51
N LYS A 226 6.04 -12.84 16.22
CA LYS A 226 6.32 -11.46 16.65
C LYS A 226 6.35 -11.32 18.15
N THR A 227 5.42 -11.94 18.87
CA THR A 227 5.38 -11.92 20.34
C THR A 227 6.67 -12.52 20.91
N ARG A 228 7.06 -13.71 20.43
CA ARG A 228 8.31 -14.37 20.84
C ARG A 228 9.55 -13.51 20.53
N ASN A 229 9.62 -12.90 19.36
CA ASN A 229 10.77 -12.06 18.99
C ASN A 229 10.86 -10.76 19.80
N ARG A 230 9.72 -10.17 20.19
CA ARG A 230 9.70 -9.03 21.11
C ARG A 230 10.28 -9.41 22.47
N GLU A 231 9.86 -10.56 23.01
CA GLU A 231 10.39 -11.08 24.28
C GLU A 231 11.90 -11.33 24.21
N LEU A 232 12.39 -11.94 23.13
CA LEU A 232 13.83 -12.18 22.94
C LEU A 232 14.63 -10.87 22.74
N SER A 233 14.04 -9.86 22.13
CA SER A 233 14.73 -8.57 21.92
C SER A 233 14.98 -7.81 23.23
N ILE A 234 14.07 -7.94 24.21
CA ILE A 234 14.16 -7.26 25.51
C ILE A 234 15.31 -7.84 26.37
N CYS A 235 15.64 -9.12 26.20
CA CYS A 235 16.65 -9.81 27.01
C CYS A 235 18.11 -9.59 26.54
N ASN A 236 18.33 -8.92 25.40
CA ASN A 236 19.65 -8.78 24.79
C ASN A 236 20.26 -7.38 24.91
N ASP A 237 19.71 -6.49 25.74
CA ASP A 237 20.37 -5.22 26.03
C ASP A 237 21.56 -5.46 26.97
N PRO A 238 22.82 -5.31 26.48
CA PRO A 238 23.98 -5.46 27.34
C PRO A 238 24.02 -4.32 28.37
N VAL A 239 24.12 -4.69 29.65
CA VAL A 239 24.32 -3.78 30.79
C VAL A 239 25.65 -3.05 30.70
#